data_AF-A0A2M8NSQ8-F1
#
_entry.id   AF-A0A2M8NSQ8-F1
#
_cell.length_a   1.000
_cell.length_b   1.000
_cell.length_c   1.000
_cell.angle_alpha   90.00
_cell.angle_beta   90.00
_cell.angle_gamma   90.00
#
_symmetry.space_group_name_H-M   'P 1'
#
loop_
_entity.id
_entity.type
_entity.pdbx_description
1 polymer ?
#
loop_
_entity_poly.entity_id
_entity_poly.type
_entity_poly.pdbx_seq_one_letter_code
_entity_poly.pdbx_strand_id
1 'polypeptide(L)'
;MAKNQGKSRAEARVERLTWALLVLVFMLPQFLPAETALPHFVVPLLCALVMVGSGFFQFSRGWHVSPFLWIGGVLMAVMTGYSLFMNSNVNLNGFALLLTFIVILTGVILDET
;
A
#
# COMPACT_ATOMS: atom_id res chain seq x y z
N MET A 1 22.52 -23.19 -16.27
CA MET A 1 22.72 -22.31 -15.11
C MET A 1 22.00 -21.00 -15.37
N ALA A 2 20.81 -20.81 -14.81
CA ALA A 2 20.11 -19.53 -14.89
C ALA A 2 20.85 -18.52 -14.01
N LYS A 3 21.19 -17.37 -14.57
CA LYS A 3 21.88 -16.29 -13.89
C LYS A 3 20.92 -15.72 -12.84
N ASN A 4 21.19 -15.94 -11.55
CA ASN A 4 20.61 -15.13 -10.46
C ASN A 4 21.05 -13.68 -10.69
N GLN A 5 20.27 -12.92 -11.45
CA GLN A 5 20.39 -11.48 -11.49
C GLN A 5 19.65 -10.98 -10.26
N GLY A 6 20.37 -10.91 -9.13
CA GLY A 6 19.80 -10.42 -7.88
C GLY A 6 19.18 -9.04 -8.05
N LYS A 7 18.15 -8.77 -7.25
CA LYS A 7 17.34 -7.55 -7.25
C LYS A 7 18.22 -6.29 -7.28
N SER A 8 17.89 -5.33 -8.15
CA SER A 8 18.67 -4.09 -8.22
C SER A 8 18.55 -3.31 -6.91
N ARG A 9 19.63 -2.63 -6.50
CA ARG A 9 19.59 -1.71 -5.34
C ARG A 9 18.49 -0.65 -5.49
N ALA A 10 18.22 -0.21 -6.71
CA ALA A 10 17.17 0.77 -6.99
C ALA A 10 15.77 0.18 -6.76
N GLU A 11 15.54 -1.05 -7.20
CA GLU A 11 14.29 -1.80 -7.04
C GLU A 11 14.00 -2.04 -5.55
N ALA A 12 14.98 -2.62 -4.83
CA ALA A 12 14.87 -2.84 -3.39
C ALA A 12 14.71 -1.55 -2.56
N ARG A 13 15.18 -0.40 -3.07
CA ARG A 13 14.99 0.90 -2.42
C ARG A 13 13.55 1.38 -2.59
N VAL A 14 12.98 1.25 -3.78
CA VAL A 14 11.63 1.71 -4.09
C VAL A 14 10.59 0.85 -3.40
N GLU A 15 10.84 -0.44 -3.27
CA GLU A 15 9.99 -1.33 -2.48
C GLU A 15 9.95 -0.92 -1.00
N ARG A 16 11.12 -0.72 -0.38
CA ARG A 16 11.20 -0.23 1.00
C ARG A 16 10.58 1.15 1.18
N LEU A 17 10.71 2.03 0.18
CA LEU A 17 10.03 3.33 0.20
C LEU A 17 8.52 3.16 0.13
N THR A 18 8.01 2.22 -0.68
CA THR A 18 6.59 1.90 -0.76
C THR A 18 6.07 1.44 0.60
N TRP A 19 6.78 0.52 1.27
CA TRP A 19 6.41 0.07 2.61
C TRP A 19 6.46 1.19 3.64
N ALA A 20 7.50 2.03 3.60
CA ALA A 20 7.62 3.18 4.47
C ALA A 20 6.45 4.15 4.27
N LEU A 21 6.06 4.44 3.03
CA LEU A 21 4.90 5.28 2.71
C LEU A 21 3.60 4.66 3.23
N LEU A 22 3.42 3.36 3.07
CA LEU A 22 2.25 2.65 3.60
C LEU A 22 2.15 2.76 5.11
N VAL A 23 3.27 2.61 5.83
CA VAL A 23 3.31 2.82 7.29
C VAL A 23 3.01 4.27 7.65
N LEU A 24 3.55 5.23 6.90
CA LEU A 24 3.31 6.66 7.12
C LEU A 24 1.82 7.03 7.02
N VAL A 25 1.05 6.39 6.14
CA VAL A 25 -0.40 6.62 6.03
C VAL A 25 -1.13 6.37 7.36
N PHE A 26 -0.70 5.38 8.15
CA PHE A 26 -1.29 5.08 9.46
C PHE A 26 -0.64 5.85 10.61
N MET A 27 0.65 6.16 10.48
CA MET A 27 1.43 6.87 11.49
C MET A 27 1.07 8.35 11.57
N LEU A 28 0.95 9.05 10.43
CA LEU A 28 0.74 10.51 10.40
C LEU A 28 -0.56 10.96 11.10
N PRO A 29 -1.70 10.28 10.95
CA PRO A 29 -2.92 10.64 11.66
C PRO A 29 -2.79 10.63 13.20
N GLN A 30 -1.83 9.89 13.77
CA GLN A 30 -1.62 9.85 15.23
C GLN A 30 -1.05 11.15 15.80
N PHE A 31 -0.52 12.03 14.94
CA PHE A 31 0.00 13.34 15.33
C PHE A 31 -1.01 14.47 15.16
N LEU A 32 -2.22 14.16 14.67
CA LEU A 32 -3.29 15.15 14.56
C LEU A 32 -3.96 15.37 15.95
N PRO A 33 -4.51 16.57 16.21
CA PRO A 33 -5.32 16.82 17.39
C PRO A 33 -6.48 15.82 17.49
N ALA A 34 -6.86 15.43 18.72
CA ALA A 34 -7.88 14.41 18.94
C ALA A 34 -9.26 14.80 18.36
N GLU A 35 -9.56 16.10 18.29
CA GLU A 35 -10.75 16.65 17.67
C GLU A 35 -10.75 16.60 16.12
N THR A 36 -9.61 16.30 15.49
CA THR A 36 -9.50 16.21 14.03
C THR A 36 -9.95 14.84 13.55
N ALA A 37 -11.23 14.72 13.24
CA ALA A 37 -11.79 13.54 12.60
C ALA A 37 -11.46 13.54 11.09
N LEU A 38 -10.55 12.66 10.66
CA LEU A 38 -10.35 12.40 9.23
C LEU A 38 -11.52 11.58 8.67
N PRO A 39 -12.01 11.90 7.46
CA PRO A 39 -12.99 11.05 6.79
C PRO A 39 -12.49 9.61 6.61
N HIS A 40 -13.38 8.63 6.80
CA HIS A 40 -13.02 7.20 6.79
C HIS A 40 -12.47 6.69 5.45
N PHE A 41 -12.69 7.42 4.35
CA PHE A 41 -12.13 7.10 3.04
C PHE A 41 -10.66 7.52 2.87
N VAL A 42 -10.13 8.41 3.72
CA VAL A 42 -8.79 9.00 3.52
C VAL A 42 -7.69 7.95 3.60
N VAL A 43 -7.73 7.10 4.63
CA VAL A 43 -6.73 6.03 4.82
C VAL A 43 -6.73 5.04 3.65
N PRO A 44 -7.86 4.41 3.26
CA PRO A 44 -7.86 3.51 2.12
C PRO A 44 -7.50 4.21 0.81
N LEU A 45 -7.89 5.48 0.61
CA LEU A 45 -7.51 6.23 -0.59
C LEU A 45 -5.99 6.40 -0.69
N LEU A 46 -5.34 6.83 0.39
CA LEU A 46 -3.89 7.02 0.41
C LEU A 46 -3.16 5.69 0.23
N CYS A 47 -3.62 4.60 0.85
CA CYS A 47 -3.06 3.27 0.60
C CYS A 47 -3.23 2.85 -0.85
N ALA A 48 -4.41 3.06 -1.46
CA ALA A 48 -4.64 2.76 -2.87
C ALA A 48 -3.66 3.52 -3.77
N LEU A 49 -3.50 4.83 -3.55
CA LEU A 49 -2.59 5.68 -4.32
C LEU A 49 -1.13 5.22 -4.18
N VAL A 50 -0.69 4.87 -2.97
CA VAL A 50 0.67 4.38 -2.73
C VAL A 50 0.88 3.03 -3.42
N MET A 51 -0.02 2.06 -3.24
CA MET A 51 0.14 0.71 -3.81
C MET A 51 0.07 0.72 -5.33
N VAL A 52 -0.96 1.37 -5.90
CA VAL A 52 -1.15 1.44 -7.35
C VAL A 52 -0.07 2.31 -8.00
N GLY A 53 0.22 3.48 -7.42
CA GLY A 53 1.23 4.39 -7.94
C GLY A 53 2.64 3.76 -7.92
N SER A 54 3.01 3.11 -6.82
CA SER A 54 4.29 2.39 -6.75
C SER A 54 4.33 1.19 -7.68
N GLY A 55 3.22 0.42 -7.79
CA GLY A 55 3.11 -0.69 -8.72
C GLY A 55 3.31 -0.26 -10.17
N PHE A 56 2.66 0.83 -10.61
CA PHE A 56 2.86 1.38 -11.95
C PHE A 56 4.29 1.88 -12.16
N PHE A 57 4.86 2.57 -11.17
CA PHE A 57 6.24 3.05 -11.27
C PHE A 57 7.23 1.90 -11.44
N GLN A 58 7.13 0.85 -10.63
CA GLN A 58 7.99 -0.34 -10.72
C GLN A 58 7.78 -1.08 -12.04
N PHE A 59 6.51 -1.27 -12.46
CA PHE A 59 6.17 -1.91 -13.73
C PHE A 59 6.73 -1.16 -14.94
N SER A 60 6.66 0.18 -14.94
CA SER A 60 7.22 1.02 -16.02
C SER A 60 8.74 0.90 -16.17
N ARG A 61 9.43 0.46 -15.10
CA ARG A 61 10.88 0.22 -15.07
C ARG A 61 11.25 -1.22 -15.41
N GLY A 62 10.26 -2.08 -15.67
CA GLY A 62 10.45 -3.52 -15.91
C GLY A 62 10.86 -4.29 -14.65
N TRP A 63 10.64 -3.74 -13.45
CA TRP A 63 10.91 -4.42 -12.19
C TRP A 63 9.78 -5.38 -11.83
N HIS A 64 10.09 -6.38 -11.01
CA HIS A 64 9.08 -7.31 -10.55
C HIS A 64 8.13 -6.60 -9.60
N VAL A 65 6.82 -6.79 -9.78
CA VAL A 65 5.80 -6.22 -8.90
C VAL A 65 4.96 -7.34 -8.34
N SER A 66 4.93 -7.44 -7.01
CA SER A 66 4.13 -8.46 -6.32
C SER A 66 2.65 -8.34 -6.71
N PRO A 67 1.98 -9.45 -7.10
CA PRO A 67 0.54 -9.46 -7.36
C PRO A 67 -0.28 -8.96 -6.16
N PHE A 68 0.21 -9.17 -4.93
CA PHE A 68 -0.46 -8.70 -3.71
C PHE A 68 -0.50 -7.18 -3.62
N LEU A 69 0.48 -6.47 -4.18
CA LEU A 69 0.47 -5.00 -4.24
C LEU A 69 -0.69 -4.50 -5.11
N TRP A 70 -0.91 -5.15 -6.26
CA TRP A 70 -2.02 -4.82 -7.16
C TRP A 70 -3.38 -5.13 -6.53
N ILE A 71 -3.54 -6.34 -5.98
CA ILE A 71 -4.78 -6.76 -5.32
C ILE A 71 -5.07 -5.83 -4.14
N GLY A 72 -4.09 -5.54 -3.30
CA GLY A 72 -4.21 -4.60 -2.19
C GLY A 72 -4.64 -3.22 -2.67
N GLY A 73 -3.99 -2.67 -3.69
CA GLY A 73 -4.31 -1.36 -4.25
C GLY A 73 -5.74 -1.27 -4.81
N VAL A 74 -6.20 -2.29 -5.53
CA VAL A 74 -7.56 -2.35 -6.07
C VAL A 74 -8.59 -2.47 -4.95
N LEU A 75 -8.37 -3.34 -3.96
CA LEU A 75 -9.28 -3.48 -2.82
C LEU A 75 -9.39 -2.16 -2.04
N MET A 76 -8.28 -1.46 -1.83
CA MET A 76 -8.26 -0.14 -1.19
C MET A 76 -9.05 0.91 -1.99
N ALA A 77 -8.95 0.89 -3.32
CA ALA A 77 -9.73 1.77 -4.19
C ALA A 77 -11.23 1.47 -4.11
N VAL A 78 -11.61 0.18 -4.10
CA VAL A 78 -13.01 -0.26 -3.93
C VAL A 78 -13.56 0.20 -2.58
N MET A 79 -12.80 0.04 -1.50
CA MET A 79 -13.17 0.48 -0.16
C MET A 79 -13.35 2.00 -0.08
N THR A 80 -12.47 2.75 -0.75
CA THR A 80 -12.59 4.21 -0.88
C THR A 80 -13.91 4.58 -1.57
N GLY A 81 -14.20 3.95 -2.71
CA GLY A 81 -15.45 4.16 -3.43
C GLY A 81 -16.68 3.78 -2.60
N TYR A 82 -16.63 2.67 -1.88
CA TYR A 82 -17.70 2.26 -0.97
C TYR A 82 -17.96 3.31 0.13
N SER A 83 -16.90 3.81 0.75
CA SER A 83 -17.02 4.85 1.79
C SER A 83 -17.53 6.18 1.23
N LEU A 84 -17.14 6.56 0.00
CA LEU A 84 -17.59 7.80 -0.64
C LEU A 84 -19.05 7.74 -1.13
N PHE A 85 -19.47 6.63 -1.73
CA PHE A 85 -20.72 6.57 -2.50
C PHE A 85 -21.83 5.76 -1.83
N MET A 86 -21.50 4.84 -0.91
CA MET A 86 -22.47 3.93 -0.31
C MET A 86 -22.70 4.22 1.17
N ASN A 87 -21.63 4.26 1.97
CA ASN A 87 -21.75 4.50 3.40
C ASN A 87 -20.49 5.14 4.00
N SER A 88 -20.56 6.44 4.26
CA SER A 88 -19.46 7.24 4.80
C SER A 88 -19.18 7.01 6.28
N ASN A 89 -20.07 6.35 7.02
CA ASN A 89 -19.93 6.09 8.46
C ASN A 89 -19.21 4.77 8.76
N VAL A 90 -18.91 3.95 7.75
CA VAL A 90 -18.19 2.68 7.96
C VAL A 90 -16.71 2.97 8.14
N ASN A 91 -16.17 2.65 9.32
CA ASN A 91 -14.74 2.72 9.57
C ASN A 91 -14.03 1.51 8.96
N LEU A 92 -13.24 1.77 7.93
CA LEU A 92 -12.53 0.76 7.16
C LEU A 92 -11.02 0.67 7.49
N ASN A 93 -10.56 1.47 8.47
CA ASN A 93 -9.14 1.58 8.81
C ASN A 93 -8.53 0.25 9.26
N GLY A 94 -9.27 -0.55 10.03
CA GLY A 94 -8.80 -1.86 10.49
C GLY A 94 -8.53 -2.83 9.33
N PHE A 95 -9.42 -2.86 8.34
CA PHE A 95 -9.24 -3.69 7.15
C PHE A 95 -8.12 -3.15 6.25
N ALA A 96 -8.01 -1.83 6.09
CA ALA A 96 -6.90 -1.20 5.38
C ALA A 96 -5.54 -1.56 6.03
N LEU A 97 -5.47 -1.54 7.36
CA LEU A 97 -4.27 -1.93 8.11
C LEU A 97 -3.92 -3.40 7.89
N LEU A 98 -4.92 -4.30 7.94
CA LEU A 98 -4.72 -5.72 7.67
C LEU A 98 -4.18 -5.98 6.27
N LEU A 99 -4.78 -5.38 5.23
CA LEU A 99 -4.29 -5.54 3.86
C LEU A 99 -2.88 -4.98 3.67
N THR A 100 -2.61 -3.81 4.25
CA THR A 100 -1.28 -3.20 4.23
C THR A 100 -0.25 -4.11 4.87
N PHE A 101 -0.59 -4.70 6.02
CA PHE A 101 0.25 -5.68 6.70
C PHE A 101 0.51 -6.91 5.83
N ILE A 102 -0.51 -7.47 5.17
CA ILE A 102 -0.34 -8.61 4.26
C ILE A 102 0.60 -8.26 3.11
N VAL A 103 0.45 -7.08 2.49
CA VAL A 103 1.32 -6.63 1.39
C VAL A 103 2.77 -6.48 1.83
N ILE A 104 3.01 -5.88 3.00
CA ILE A 104 4.38 -5.75 3.54
C ILE A 104 4.93 -7.12 3.91
N LEU A 105 4.17 -7.95 4.63
CA LEU A 105 4.60 -9.28 5.06
C LEU A 105 4.93 -10.18 3.87
N THR A 106 4.07 -10.20 2.85
CA THR A 106 4.34 -10.95 1.61
C THR A 106 5.58 -10.43 0.91
N GLY A 107 5.75 -9.10 0.81
CA GLY A 107 6.98 -8.51 0.26
C GLY A 107 8.26 -8.89 1.03
N VAL A 108 8.18 -8.97 2.36
CA VAL A 108 9.31 -9.34 3.22
C VAL A 108 9.59 -10.85 3.21
N ILE A 109 8.58 -11.70 3.07
CA ILE A 109 8.75 -13.17 3.08
C ILE A 109 9.12 -13.69 1.70
N LEU A 110 8.47 -13.20 0.64
CA LEU A 110 8.72 -13.58 -0.75
C LEU A 110 9.94 -12.85 -1.32
N ASP A 111 10.84 -12.39 -0.45
CA ASP A 111 12.10 -11.70 -0.76
C ASP A 111 13.01 -12.68 -1.53
N GLU A 112 12.68 -12.94 -2.81
CA GLU A 112 13.55 -13.60 -3.77
C GLU A 112 14.79 -12.70 -3.93
N THR A 113 15.78 -12.95 -3.07
CA THR A 113 17.10 -12.30 -3.06
C THR A 113 17.86 -12.54 -4.35
#